data_AF-A0AAV8FGR5-F1
#
_entry.id   AF-A0AAV8FGR5-F1
#
_cell.length_a   1.000
_cell.length_b   1.000
_cell.length_c   1.000
_cell.angle_alpha   90.00
_cell.angle_beta   90.00
_cell.angle_gamma   90.00
#
_symmetry.space_group_name_H-M   'P 1'
#
loop_
_entity.id
_entity.type
_entity.pdbx_description
1 polymer ?
#
loop_
_entity_poly.entity_id
_entity_poly.type
_entity_poly.pdbx_seq_one_letter_code
_entity_poly.pdbx_strand_id
1 'polypeptide(L)'
;MAINKAIVMALLISLMAALGTAQFNDDNPRESCQREVLEADIQSCREFMMPKGREMLRSIANQSIQERCCHDLGKVKSQCRCDVIQEMMLNMQEEIQYSKGGSKAMEKLMGIGAKLPSVCGISPGYCHLDQGY
;
A
#
# COMPACT_ATOMS: atom_id res chain seq x y z
N MET A 1 -36.29 53.81 17.08
CA MET A 1 -34.86 53.58 16.75
C MET A 1 -34.33 52.17 17.09
N ALA A 2 -35.18 51.20 17.46
CA ALA A 2 -34.73 49.82 17.72
C ALA A 2 -34.88 48.88 16.50
N ILE A 3 -35.84 49.17 15.63
CA ILE A 3 -36.20 48.34 14.46
C ILE A 3 -35.07 48.33 13.42
N ASN A 4 -34.42 49.48 13.17
CA ASN A 4 -33.30 49.57 12.23
C ASN A 4 -32.07 48.76 12.68
N LYS A 5 -31.85 48.61 14.00
CA LYS A 5 -30.72 47.82 14.52
C LYS A 5 -30.93 46.32 14.35
N ALA A 6 -32.18 45.86 14.51
CA ALA A 6 -32.54 44.45 14.31
C ALA A 6 -32.39 44.02 12.84
N ILE A 7 -32.76 44.88 11.90
CA ILE A 7 -32.63 44.61 10.45
C ILE A 7 -31.15 44.53 10.05
N VAL A 8 -30.30 45.43 10.56
CA VAL A 8 -28.85 45.41 10.27
C VAL A 8 -28.18 44.16 10.86
N MET A 9 -28.58 43.71 12.06
CA MET A 9 -28.04 42.47 12.65
C MET A 9 -28.46 41.22 11.86
N ALA A 10 -29.70 41.16 11.35
CA ALA A 10 -30.17 40.03 10.54
C ALA A 10 -29.45 39.92 9.18
N LEU A 11 -29.07 41.05 8.58
CA LEU A 11 -28.33 41.10 7.32
C LEU A 11 -26.87 40.67 7.47
N LEU A 12 -26.24 40.88 8.63
CA LEU A 12 -24.87 40.46 8.89
C LEU A 12 -24.73 38.94 9.10
N ILE A 13 -25.77 38.28 9.62
CA ILE A 13 -25.75 36.84 9.91
C ILE A 13 -25.87 36.00 8.63
N SER A 14 -26.45 36.53 7.56
CA SER A 14 -26.66 35.82 6.29
C SER A 14 -25.44 35.80 5.37
N LEU A 15 -24.36 36.55 5.68
CA LEU A 15 -23.16 36.59 4.84
C LEU A 15 -22.13 35.48 5.11
N MET A 16 -22.36 34.59 6.08
CA MET A 16 -21.40 33.56 6.52
C MET A 16 -21.73 32.15 6.00
N ALA A 17 -22.52 32.02 4.92
CA ALA A 17 -22.90 30.72 4.34
C ALA A 17 -22.20 30.38 3.01
N ALA A 18 -21.07 31.02 2.70
CA ALA A 18 -20.32 30.78 1.45
C ALA A 18 -18.83 30.46 1.67
N LEU A 19 -18.51 29.78 2.77
CA LEU A 19 -17.23 29.08 2.95
C LEU A 19 -17.48 27.59 3.22
N GLY A 20 -18.44 27.03 2.48
CA GLY A 20 -18.70 25.60 2.45
C GLY A 20 -17.68 24.93 1.54
N THR A 21 -16.59 24.47 2.16
CA THR A 21 -15.70 23.39 1.73
C THR A 21 -15.53 23.25 0.22
N ALA A 22 -14.42 23.79 -0.30
CA ALA A 22 -13.76 23.08 -1.39
C ALA A 22 -13.44 21.68 -0.86
N GLN A 23 -14.32 20.71 -1.12
CA GLN A 23 -13.99 19.30 -0.99
C GLN A 23 -12.99 19.01 -2.12
N PHE A 24 -11.74 19.38 -1.89
CA PHE A 24 -10.66 18.60 -2.43
C PHE A 24 -10.80 17.24 -1.75
N ASN A 25 -11.63 16.36 -2.32
CA ASN A 25 -11.44 14.93 -2.14
C ASN A 25 -10.12 14.60 -2.85
N ASP A 26 -9.02 15.05 -2.25
CA ASP A 26 -7.74 14.39 -2.35
C ASP A 26 -7.89 13.14 -1.47
N ASP A 27 -8.68 12.19 -1.97
CA ASP A 27 -8.59 10.80 -1.53
C ASP A 27 -7.18 10.37 -1.90
N ASN A 28 -6.20 10.68 -1.06
CA ASN A 28 -4.86 10.19 -1.20
C ASN A 28 -4.99 8.65 -1.15
N PRO A 29 -4.79 7.93 -2.27
CA PRO A 29 -5.10 6.50 -2.32
C PRO A 29 -4.28 5.71 -1.28
N ARG A 30 -3.13 6.27 -0.86
CA ARG A 30 -2.29 5.72 0.22
C ARG A 30 -2.95 5.75 1.60
N GLU A 31 -3.71 6.79 1.94
CA GLU A 31 -4.43 6.81 3.23
C GLU A 31 -5.59 5.81 3.25
N SER A 32 -6.20 5.56 2.08
CA SER A 32 -7.30 4.59 1.96
C SER A 32 -6.87 3.14 2.18
N CYS A 33 -5.59 2.80 2.02
CA CYS A 33 -5.10 1.43 2.07
C CYS A 33 -4.43 1.05 3.39
N GLN A 34 -4.36 1.99 4.34
CA GLN A 34 -3.70 1.76 5.63
C GLN A 34 -4.30 0.55 6.39
N ARG A 35 -5.62 0.37 6.33
CA ARG A 35 -6.28 -0.78 6.96
C ARG A 35 -5.83 -2.09 6.32
N GLU A 36 -5.90 -2.18 5.00
CA GLU A 36 -5.46 -3.36 4.25
C GLU A 36 -3.98 -3.66 4.49
N VAL A 37 -3.13 -2.64 4.61
CA VAL A 37 -1.71 -2.81 4.95
C VAL A 37 -1.51 -3.45 6.33
N LEU A 38 -2.30 -3.04 7.32
CA LEU A 38 -2.21 -3.57 8.69
C LEU A 38 -2.84 -4.97 8.85
N GLU A 39 -3.92 -5.24 8.11
CA GLU A 39 -4.72 -6.46 8.27
C GLU A 39 -4.33 -7.58 7.29
N ALA A 40 -3.59 -7.27 6.22
CA ALA A 40 -3.23 -8.27 5.21
C ALA A 40 -2.24 -9.32 5.76
N ASP A 41 -2.69 -10.57 5.78
CA ASP A 41 -1.83 -11.72 6.07
C ASP A 41 -1.00 -12.11 4.85
N ILE A 42 0.10 -11.41 4.60
CA ILE A 42 1.02 -11.65 3.47
C ILE A 42 2.27 -12.46 3.83
N GLN A 43 2.23 -13.21 4.93
CA GLN A 43 3.39 -13.95 5.42
C GLN A 43 3.90 -14.98 4.41
N SER A 44 2.99 -15.65 3.70
CA SER A 44 3.31 -16.58 2.61
C SER A 44 4.09 -15.91 1.47
N CYS A 45 3.82 -14.63 1.18
CA CYS A 45 4.60 -13.86 0.22
C CYS A 45 5.99 -13.49 0.74
N ARG A 46 6.13 -13.17 2.03
CA ARG A 46 7.45 -12.98 2.65
C ARG A 46 8.29 -14.25 2.55
N GLU A 47 7.69 -15.41 2.85
CA GLU A 47 8.33 -16.74 2.71
C GLU A 47 8.78 -17.02 1.28
N PHE A 48 7.91 -16.75 0.31
CA PHE A 48 8.21 -16.89 -1.11
C PHE A 48 9.40 -16.02 -1.55
N MET A 49 9.48 -14.80 -1.02
CA MET A 49 10.51 -13.82 -1.38
C MET A 49 11.89 -14.12 -0.78
N MET A 50 11.97 -14.84 0.34
CA MET A 50 13.23 -15.15 1.01
C MET A 50 14.19 -15.98 0.13
N PRO A 51 15.52 -15.87 0.30
CA PRO A 51 16.51 -16.60 -0.50
C PRO A 51 16.30 -18.12 -0.54
N LYS A 52 15.91 -18.74 0.59
CA LYS A 52 15.54 -20.16 0.64
C LYS A 52 14.29 -20.47 -0.17
N GLY A 53 13.27 -19.59 -0.12
CA GLY A 53 12.11 -19.66 -1.01
C GLY A 53 12.52 -19.58 -2.48
N ARG A 54 13.46 -18.71 -2.85
CA ARG A 54 13.92 -18.58 -4.25
C ARG A 54 14.86 -19.67 -4.74
N GLU A 55 15.65 -20.29 -3.89
CA GLU A 55 16.45 -21.46 -4.26
C GLU A 55 15.56 -22.71 -4.39
N MET A 56 14.56 -22.79 -3.51
CA MET A 56 13.54 -23.83 -3.52
C MET A 56 12.53 -23.67 -4.66
N LEU A 57 12.47 -22.51 -5.37
CA LEU A 57 11.62 -22.25 -6.57
C LEU A 57 11.84 -23.26 -7.70
N ARG A 58 12.97 -23.96 -7.67
CA ARG A 58 13.28 -25.07 -8.57
C ARG A 58 12.65 -26.42 -8.14
N SER A 59 11.97 -26.47 -7.00
CA SER A 59 11.37 -27.69 -6.42
C SER A 59 9.86 -27.57 -6.26
N ILE A 60 9.16 -28.71 -6.22
CA ILE A 60 7.70 -28.84 -6.09
C ILE A 60 7.17 -28.13 -4.82
N ALA A 61 7.96 -28.09 -3.74
CA ALA A 61 7.58 -27.41 -2.50
C ALA A 61 7.32 -25.91 -2.71
N ASN A 62 7.93 -25.28 -3.72
CA ASN A 62 7.71 -23.88 -3.99
C ASN A 62 6.39 -23.54 -4.66
N GLN A 63 5.85 -24.46 -5.47
CA GLN A 63 4.54 -24.23 -6.08
C GLN A 63 3.50 -24.02 -4.98
N SER A 64 3.58 -24.80 -3.90
CA SER A 64 2.70 -24.63 -2.74
C SER A 64 2.89 -23.30 -1.97
N ILE A 65 4.11 -22.76 -1.92
CA ILE A 65 4.39 -21.47 -1.24
C ILE A 65 3.94 -20.31 -2.12
N GLN A 66 4.22 -20.38 -3.42
CA GLN A 66 3.77 -19.40 -4.41
C GLN A 66 2.24 -19.34 -4.47
N GLU A 67 1.57 -20.49 -4.50
CA GLU A 67 0.10 -20.57 -4.50
C GLU A 67 -0.50 -19.92 -3.26
N ARG A 68 0.06 -20.19 -2.07
CA ARG A 68 -0.37 -19.53 -0.83
C ARG A 68 -0.15 -18.01 -0.90
N CYS A 69 1.03 -17.56 -1.35
CA CYS A 69 1.29 -16.14 -1.56
C CYS A 69 0.26 -15.51 -2.50
N CYS A 70 0.00 -16.12 -3.65
CA CYS A 70 -0.93 -15.58 -4.63
C CYS A 70 -2.37 -15.59 -4.13
N HIS A 71 -2.77 -16.60 -3.38
CA HIS A 71 -4.06 -16.67 -2.71
C HIS A 71 -4.21 -15.53 -1.69
N ASP A 72 -3.22 -15.33 -0.83
CA ASP A 72 -3.28 -14.31 0.22
C ASP A 72 -3.24 -12.89 -0.34
N LEU A 73 -2.35 -12.64 -1.32
CA LEU A 73 -2.31 -11.38 -2.04
C LEU A 73 -3.59 -11.12 -2.87
N GLY A 74 -4.23 -12.19 -3.34
CA GLY A 74 -5.52 -12.14 -4.03
C GLY A 74 -6.67 -11.62 -3.16
N LYS A 75 -6.63 -11.86 -1.85
CA LYS A 75 -7.63 -11.36 -0.88
C LYS A 75 -7.52 -9.86 -0.66
N VAL A 76 -6.35 -9.27 -0.91
CA VAL A 76 -6.15 -7.82 -0.81
C VAL A 76 -6.91 -7.13 -1.93
N LYS A 77 -7.58 -6.03 -1.62
CA LYS A 77 -8.27 -5.18 -2.60
C LYS A 77 -7.30 -4.74 -3.69
N SER A 78 -7.75 -4.77 -4.95
CA SER A 78 -6.88 -4.53 -6.10
C SER A 78 -6.12 -3.20 -6.00
N GLN A 79 -6.76 -2.13 -5.50
CA GLN A 79 -6.12 -0.82 -5.37
C GLN A 79 -5.06 -0.74 -4.26
N CYS A 80 -5.08 -1.66 -3.27
CA CYS A 80 -4.18 -1.64 -2.11
C CYS A 80 -3.06 -2.68 -2.17
N ARG A 81 -3.04 -3.53 -3.21
CA ARG A 81 -2.02 -4.58 -3.35
C ARG A 81 -0.61 -4.00 -3.40
N CYS A 82 -0.41 -2.88 -4.07
CA CYS A 82 0.91 -2.27 -4.16
C CYS A 82 1.37 -1.68 -2.84
N ASP A 83 0.47 -1.08 -2.04
CA ASP A 83 0.80 -0.58 -0.70
C ASP A 83 1.16 -1.73 0.26
N VAL A 84 0.42 -2.84 0.20
CA VAL A 84 0.75 -4.04 0.99
C VAL A 84 2.10 -4.63 0.57
N ILE A 85 2.38 -4.72 -0.74
CA ILE A 85 3.67 -5.21 -1.24
C ILE A 85 4.80 -4.26 -0.84
N GLN A 86 4.58 -2.95 -0.94
CA GLN A 86 5.53 -1.91 -0.56
C GLN A 86 5.91 -2.06 0.91
N GLU A 87 4.93 -2.15 1.80
CA GLU A 87 5.15 -2.33 3.23
C GLU A 87 5.88 -3.65 3.53
N MET A 88 5.51 -4.74 2.87
CA MET A 88 6.23 -6.01 2.98
C MET A 88 7.71 -5.87 2.58
N MET A 89 8.01 -5.17 1.49
CA MET A 89 9.39 -4.94 1.05
C MET A 89 10.15 -4.05 2.04
N LEU A 90 9.56 -2.97 2.55
CA LEU A 90 10.20 -2.11 3.55
C LEU A 90 10.58 -2.90 4.81
N ASN A 91 9.66 -3.73 5.32
CA ASN A 91 9.94 -4.59 6.47
C ASN A 91 11.07 -5.60 6.19
N MET A 92 11.14 -6.15 4.98
CA MET A 92 12.25 -7.03 4.58
C MET A 92 13.58 -6.29 4.41
N GLN A 93 13.55 -5.00 4.06
CA GLN A 93 14.74 -4.17 3.94
C GLN A 93 15.47 -4.06 5.27
N GLU A 94 14.73 -3.78 6.35
CA GLU A 94 15.28 -3.66 7.69
C GLU A 94 15.99 -4.94 8.14
N GLU A 95 15.42 -6.11 7.82
CA GLU A 95 16.02 -7.41 8.13
C GLU A 95 17.31 -7.67 7.34
N ILE A 96 17.39 -7.23 6.08
CA ILE A 96 18.48 -7.56 5.15
C ILE A 96 19.61 -6.52 5.20
N GLN A 97 19.33 -5.28 5.58
CA GLN A 97 20.29 -4.17 5.56
C GLN A 97 21.51 -4.42 6.46
N TYR A 98 21.36 -5.19 7.54
CA TYR A 98 22.47 -5.56 8.43
C TYR A 98 23.35 -6.71 7.88
N SER A 99 23.00 -7.29 6.73
CA SER A 99 23.76 -8.37 6.12
C SER A 99 24.81 -7.86 5.12
N LYS A 100 25.96 -8.56 5.02
CA LYS A 100 27.02 -8.25 4.04
C LYS A 100 26.47 -8.39 2.61
N GLY A 101 26.40 -7.28 1.87
CA GLY A 101 25.80 -7.22 0.52
C GLY A 101 24.28 -6.99 0.51
N GLY A 102 23.69 -6.61 1.65
CA GLY A 102 22.26 -6.39 1.83
C GLY A 102 21.64 -5.44 0.80
N SER A 103 22.28 -4.30 0.50
CA SER A 103 21.75 -3.31 -0.44
C SER A 103 21.51 -3.87 -1.85
N LYS A 104 22.47 -4.61 -2.41
CA LYS A 104 22.33 -5.22 -3.75
C LYS A 104 21.34 -6.38 -3.74
N ALA A 105 21.31 -7.15 -2.66
CA ALA A 105 20.31 -8.20 -2.48
C ALA A 105 18.89 -7.62 -2.40
N MET A 106 18.76 -6.47 -1.73
CA MET A 106 17.50 -5.75 -1.56
C MET A 106 17.00 -5.13 -2.86
N GLU A 107 17.85 -4.48 -3.63
CA GLU A 107 17.51 -3.93 -4.95
C GLU A 107 16.89 -5.01 -5.86
N LYS A 108 17.51 -6.20 -5.88
CA LYS A 108 16.99 -7.35 -6.63
C LYS A 108 15.66 -7.86 -6.07
N LEU A 109 15.49 -7.85 -4.75
CA LEU A 109 14.24 -8.26 -4.10
C LEU A 109 13.09 -7.31 -4.44
N MET A 110 13.32 -5.99 -4.39
CA MET A 110 12.31 -5.01 -4.77
C MET A 110 11.84 -5.19 -6.21
N GLY A 111 12.77 -5.43 -7.14
CA GLY A 111 12.42 -5.69 -8.55
C GLY A 111 11.58 -6.97 -8.76
N ILE A 112 11.69 -7.95 -7.87
CA ILE A 112 10.85 -9.16 -7.88
C ILE A 112 9.51 -8.87 -7.20
N GLY A 113 9.51 -8.16 -6.06
CA GLY A 113 8.31 -7.77 -5.33
C GLY A 113 7.34 -6.97 -6.21
N ALA A 114 7.88 -6.04 -7.00
CA ALA A 114 7.14 -5.25 -7.99
C ALA A 114 6.37 -6.09 -9.03
N LYS A 115 6.82 -7.34 -9.30
CA LYS A 115 6.23 -8.25 -10.28
C LYS A 115 5.35 -9.34 -9.65
N LEU A 116 5.23 -9.40 -8.33
CA LEU A 116 4.39 -10.40 -7.65
C LEU A 116 2.96 -10.47 -8.20
N PRO A 117 2.28 -9.35 -8.48
CA PRO A 117 0.94 -9.43 -9.03
C PRO A 117 0.89 -10.13 -10.41
N SER A 118 1.84 -9.86 -11.30
CA SER A 118 1.97 -10.57 -12.58
C SER A 118 2.24 -12.06 -12.39
N VAL A 119 3.11 -12.42 -11.46
CA VAL A 119 3.41 -13.83 -11.12
C VAL A 119 2.14 -14.55 -10.66
N CYS A 120 1.27 -13.84 -9.95
CA CYS A 120 0.00 -14.35 -9.45
C CYS A 120 -1.17 -14.20 -10.43
N GLY A 121 -0.98 -13.56 -11.59
CA GLY A 121 -2.05 -13.29 -12.55
C GLY A 121 -3.14 -12.36 -12.04
N ILE A 122 -2.81 -11.41 -11.15
CA ILE A 122 -3.75 -10.49 -10.52
C ILE A 122 -3.43 -9.02 -10.84
N SER A 123 -4.44 -8.15 -10.76
CA SER A 123 -4.33 -6.70 -11.01
C SER A 123 -3.88 -5.92 -9.76
N PRO A 124 -3.14 -4.79 -9.87
CA PRO A 124 -2.43 -4.36 -11.09
C PRO A 124 -1.30 -5.33 -11.39
N GLY A 125 -0.98 -5.60 -12.66
CA GLY A 125 0.07 -6.58 -13.00
C GLY A 125 1.48 -6.19 -12.49
N TYR A 126 1.69 -4.92 -12.15
CA TYR A 126 2.98 -4.41 -11.71
C TYR A 126 2.78 -3.30 -10.67
N CYS A 127 3.71 -3.21 -9.71
CA CYS A 127 3.74 -2.15 -8.71
C CYS A 127 4.99 -1.29 -8.84
N HIS A 128 4.83 0.04 -8.82
CA HIS A 128 5.95 0.96 -8.62
C HIS A 128 6.26 1.00 -7.13
N LEU A 129 7.41 0.47 -6.74
CA LEU A 129 7.83 0.42 -5.35
C LEU A 129 8.87 1.50 -5.11
N ASP A 130 8.64 2.33 -4.11
CA ASP A 130 9.56 3.41 -3.73
C ASP A 130 10.58 2.85 -2.73
N GLN A 131 11.87 3.10 -2.96
CA GLN A 131 12.86 2.96 -1.90
C GLN A 131 12.67 4.17 -0.99
N GLY A 132 11.99 4.00 0.15
CA GLY A 132 11.65 5.09 1.07
C GLY A 132 12.80 6.09 1.26
N TYR A 133 12.45 7.38 1.21
CA TYR A 133 13.35 8.52 1.43
C TYR A 133 13.85 8.58 2.88
#